data_AF-A0A852GQM0-F1
#
_entry.id   AF-A0A852GQM0-F1
#
_cell.length_a   1.000
_cell.length_b   1.000
_cell.length_c   1.000
_cell.angle_alpha   90.00
_cell.angle_beta   90.00
_cell.angle_gamma   90.00
#
_symmetry.space_group_name_H-M   'P 1'
#
loop_
_entity.id
_entity.type
_entity.pdbx_description
1 polymer ?
#
loop_
_entity_poly.entity_id
_entity_poly.type
_entity_poly.pdbx_seq_one_letter_code
_entity_poly.pdbx_strand_id
1 'polypeptide(L)'
;CETCSKEEAKYRCPRCLKYSCSLLCVKKHKLALSCNGVRDKTAFVSVNEFTDLNLLSDYRFLEDVGRTADAAARHLAMRSSTTKRHLFSLRNKAQKCNIDLRTLPVGFTKRRENSTTFNSTENKFYWHLKLVFPHCHAEYTLKRVPDDKTLADILKPYIDPVESDPVVCQRLKIYTASPHSDVRILMKIENRRQNSVRYNELDASRSLLDNLKGKVIIEYPTLFVVLKTLKNDMVVLGQ
;
A
#
# COMPACT_ATOMS: atom_id res chain seq x y z
N CYS A 1 31.82 -5.58 -20.27
CA CYS A 1 30.70 -4.82 -19.67
C CYS A 1 29.44 -5.08 -20.49
N GLU A 2 28.36 -5.58 -19.89
CA GLU A 2 27.11 -5.93 -20.60
C GLU A 2 26.21 -4.73 -20.90
N THR A 3 26.57 -3.53 -20.42
CA THR A 3 25.79 -2.30 -20.65
C THR A 3 26.35 -1.46 -21.80
N CYS A 4 27.67 -1.42 -21.97
CA CYS A 4 28.32 -0.62 -23.02
C CYS A 4 29.12 -1.43 -24.02
N SER A 5 29.50 -2.68 -23.70
CA SER A 5 30.35 -3.55 -24.53
C SER A 5 31.70 -2.94 -24.95
N LYS A 6 32.14 -1.82 -24.35
CA LYS A 6 33.39 -1.13 -24.67
C LYS A 6 34.58 -1.57 -23.81
N GLU A 7 34.32 -1.79 -22.52
CA GLU A 7 35.36 -2.09 -21.52
C GLU A 7 35.03 -3.39 -20.78
N GLU A 8 36.05 -4.00 -20.19
CA GLU A 8 35.91 -5.13 -19.29
C GLU A 8 35.04 -4.80 -18.07
N ALA A 9 34.27 -5.77 -17.60
CA ALA A 9 33.41 -5.56 -16.45
C ALA A 9 34.21 -5.53 -15.14
N LYS A 10 33.91 -4.55 -14.28
CA LYS A 10 34.53 -4.39 -12.95
C LYS A 10 33.58 -4.65 -11.80
N TYR A 11 32.28 -4.49 -12.03
CA TYR A 11 31.23 -4.58 -11.03
C TYR A 11 30.13 -5.54 -11.47
N ARG A 12 29.48 -6.19 -10.49
CA ARG A 12 28.33 -7.07 -10.70
C ARG A 12 27.15 -6.60 -9.84
N CYS A 13 25.99 -6.41 -10.45
CA CYS A 13 24.79 -5.98 -9.74
C CYS A 13 24.26 -7.11 -8.83
N PRO A 14 24.00 -6.90 -7.53
CA PRO A 14 23.58 -7.98 -6.63
C PRO A 14 22.11 -8.39 -6.80
N ARG A 15 21.29 -7.60 -7.52
CA ARG A 15 19.89 -7.93 -7.83
C ARG A 15 19.76 -8.78 -9.09
N CYS A 16 20.27 -8.28 -10.21
CA CYS A 16 20.09 -8.89 -11.53
C CYS A 16 21.36 -9.52 -12.09
N LEU A 17 22.45 -9.55 -11.32
CA LEU A 17 23.74 -10.17 -11.66
C LEU A 17 24.45 -9.58 -12.89
N LYS A 18 23.92 -8.49 -13.47
CA LYS A 18 24.45 -7.81 -14.65
C LYS A 18 25.84 -7.22 -14.40
N TYR A 19 26.74 -7.42 -15.36
CA TYR A 19 28.14 -6.99 -15.27
C TYR A 19 28.34 -5.60 -15.90
N SER A 20 29.04 -4.71 -15.20
CA SER A 20 29.25 -3.30 -15.61
C SER A 20 30.69 -2.83 -15.38
N CYS A 21 31.20 -1.92 -16.22
CA CYS A 21 32.59 -1.39 -16.10
C CYS A 21 32.69 -0.13 -15.22
N SER A 22 31.62 0.66 -15.11
CA SER A 22 31.65 1.98 -14.47
C SER A 22 30.30 2.37 -13.85
N LEU A 23 30.29 3.39 -12.98
CA LEU A 23 29.07 3.90 -12.34
C LEU A 23 28.00 4.35 -13.37
N LEU A 24 28.41 4.90 -14.51
CA LEU A 24 27.48 5.26 -15.59
C LEU A 24 26.79 4.01 -16.15
N CYS A 25 27.52 2.92 -16.35
CA CYS A 25 26.95 1.64 -16.78
C CYS A 25 26.07 0.98 -15.70
N VAL A 26 26.38 1.19 -14.42
CA VAL A 26 25.52 0.78 -13.31
C VAL A 26 24.19 1.55 -13.36
N LYS A 27 24.21 2.88 -13.44
CA LYS A 27 23.00 3.71 -13.49
C LYS A 27 22.15 3.43 -14.74
N LYS A 28 22.79 3.28 -15.90
CA LYS A 28 22.11 3.03 -17.18
C LYS A 28 21.32 1.71 -17.15
N HIS A 29 21.89 0.62 -16.64
CA HIS A 29 21.13 -0.64 -16.57
C HIS A 29 20.04 -0.60 -15.50
N LYS A 30 20.27 0.07 -14.37
CA LYS A 30 19.24 0.23 -13.33
C LYS A 30 18.01 0.93 -13.87
N LEU A 31 18.21 1.96 -14.69
CA LEU A 31 17.11 2.67 -15.35
C LEU A 31 16.46 1.83 -16.45
N ALA A 32 17.24 1.19 -17.32
CA ALA A 32 16.72 0.41 -18.45
C ALA A 32 15.95 -0.86 -18.01
N LEU A 33 16.34 -1.49 -16.91
CA LEU A 33 15.73 -2.72 -16.39
C LEU A 33 14.85 -2.48 -15.15
N SER A 34 14.59 -1.23 -14.79
CA SER A 34 13.90 -0.85 -13.55
C SER A 34 14.45 -1.59 -12.31
N CYS A 35 15.76 -1.77 -12.26
CA CYS A 35 16.44 -2.57 -11.24
C CYS A 35 16.86 -1.69 -10.06
N ASN A 36 16.41 -2.03 -8.85
CA ASN A 36 16.78 -1.32 -7.61
C ASN A 36 18.24 -1.56 -7.18
N GLY A 37 18.87 -2.63 -7.69
CA GLY A 37 20.24 -3.01 -7.34
C GLY A 37 20.41 -3.54 -5.91
N VAL A 38 19.34 -3.97 -5.25
CA VAL A 38 19.37 -4.57 -3.91
C VAL A 38 19.12 -6.08 -4.05
N ARG A 39 20.00 -6.92 -3.49
CA ARG A 39 19.86 -8.39 -3.54
C ARG A 39 18.49 -8.83 -3.02
N ASP A 40 17.85 -9.75 -3.72
CA ASP A 40 16.70 -10.47 -3.15
C ASP A 40 17.19 -11.45 -2.09
N LYS A 41 16.97 -11.13 -0.81
CA LYS A 41 17.32 -12.06 0.28
C LYS A 41 16.36 -13.26 0.34
N THR A 42 15.19 -13.17 -0.29
CA THR A 42 14.09 -14.13 -0.19
C THR A 42 13.79 -14.83 -1.51
N ALA A 43 14.70 -14.75 -2.49
CA ALA A 43 14.52 -15.46 -3.75
C ALA A 43 14.45 -16.97 -3.51
N PHE A 44 13.46 -17.62 -4.14
CA PHE A 44 13.31 -19.06 -4.08
C PHE A 44 14.52 -19.76 -4.69
N VAL A 45 15.01 -20.80 -3.99
CA VAL A 45 16.06 -21.69 -4.46
C VAL A 45 15.52 -23.10 -4.33
N SER A 46 15.59 -23.87 -5.42
CA SER A 46 15.13 -25.25 -5.40
C SER A 46 16.02 -26.08 -4.46
N VAL A 47 15.48 -27.15 -3.88
CA VAL A 47 16.23 -28.01 -2.95
C VAL A 47 17.50 -28.57 -3.59
N ASN A 48 17.45 -28.85 -4.90
CA ASN A 48 18.59 -29.38 -5.66
C ASN A 48 19.73 -28.35 -5.86
N GLU A 49 19.42 -27.06 -5.81
CA GLU A 49 20.38 -25.96 -5.98
C GLU A 49 20.75 -25.31 -4.64
N PHE A 50 20.21 -25.82 -3.53
CA PHE A 50 20.41 -25.26 -2.20
C PHE A 50 21.80 -25.64 -1.67
N THR A 51 22.66 -24.64 -1.48
CA THR A 51 24.04 -24.82 -1.01
C THR A 51 24.24 -24.27 0.40
N ASP A 52 25.38 -24.57 1.04
CA ASP A 52 25.75 -24.00 2.34
C ASP A 52 25.78 -22.47 2.35
N LEU A 53 26.07 -21.84 1.21
CA LEU A 53 26.02 -20.38 1.07
C LEU A 53 24.58 -19.84 1.17
N ASN A 54 23.58 -20.60 0.68
CA ASN A 54 22.18 -20.26 0.85
C ASN A 54 21.77 -20.38 2.32
N LEU A 55 22.17 -21.48 2.98
CA LEU A 55 21.92 -21.68 4.41
C LEU A 55 22.50 -20.55 5.28
N LEU A 56 23.76 -20.17 5.04
CA LEU A 56 24.40 -19.05 5.74
C LEU A 56 23.68 -17.72 5.47
N SER A 57 23.27 -17.48 4.22
CA SER A 57 22.49 -16.29 3.86
C SER A 57 21.18 -16.22 4.64
N ASP A 58 20.47 -17.34 4.75
CA ASP A 58 19.19 -17.44 5.45
C ASP A 58 19.36 -17.28 6.96
N TYR A 59 20.39 -17.91 7.54
CA TYR A 59 20.75 -17.73 8.94
C TYR A 59 21.03 -16.25 9.28
N ARG A 60 21.86 -15.57 8.47
CA ARG A 60 22.14 -14.15 8.65
C ARG A 60 20.92 -13.27 8.46
N PHE A 61 20.04 -13.63 7.52
CA PHE A 61 18.76 -12.94 7.36
C PHE A 61 17.89 -13.06 8.61
N LEU A 62 17.77 -14.25 9.21
CA LEU A 62 17.02 -14.44 10.46
C LEU A 62 17.65 -13.69 11.64
N GLU A 63 18.98 -13.66 11.75
CA GLU A 63 19.66 -12.84 12.75
C GLU A 63 19.38 -11.34 12.56
N ASP A 64 19.48 -10.82 11.33
CA ASP A 64 19.17 -9.42 10.99
C ASP A 64 17.72 -9.07 11.37
N VAL A 65 16.77 -9.94 11.01
CA VAL A 65 15.35 -9.79 11.36
C VAL A 65 15.16 -9.79 12.88
N GLY A 66 15.82 -10.72 13.60
CA GLY A 66 15.80 -10.78 15.05
C GLY A 66 16.30 -9.49 15.71
N ARG A 67 17.46 -8.99 15.26
CA ARG A 67 18.03 -7.72 15.75
C ARG A 67 17.09 -6.54 15.49
N THR A 68 16.46 -6.50 14.31
CA THR A 68 15.51 -5.43 13.93
C THR A 68 14.26 -5.46 14.81
N ALA A 69 13.70 -6.65 15.04
CA ALA A 69 12.53 -6.84 15.90
C ALA A 69 12.82 -6.45 17.35
N ASP A 70 13.98 -6.87 17.88
CA ASP A 70 14.45 -6.56 19.22
C ASP A 70 14.70 -5.05 19.42
N ALA A 71 15.34 -4.40 18.45
CA ALA A 71 15.49 -2.95 18.44
C ALA A 71 14.13 -2.22 18.43
N ALA A 72 13.17 -2.69 17.64
CA ALA A 72 11.82 -2.14 17.60
C ALA A 72 11.07 -2.33 18.94
N ALA A 73 11.21 -3.49 19.58
CA ALA A 73 10.58 -3.80 20.87
C ALA A 73 11.12 -2.91 22.01
N ARG A 74 12.42 -2.56 21.96
CA ARG A 74 13.04 -1.62 22.91
C ARG A 74 12.68 -0.15 22.68
N HIS A 75 12.12 0.19 21.52
CA HIS A 75 11.88 1.58 21.16
C HIS A 75 10.86 2.25 22.10
N LEU A 76 11.25 3.39 22.70
CA LEU A 76 10.46 4.12 23.72
C LEU A 76 9.03 4.47 23.24
N ALA A 77 8.86 4.74 21.94
CA ALA A 77 7.55 5.04 21.37
C ALA A 77 6.52 3.88 21.53
N MET A 78 6.98 2.63 21.72
CA MET A 78 6.12 1.48 21.99
C MET A 78 5.61 1.44 23.45
N ARG A 79 6.26 2.20 24.34
CA ARG A 79 5.94 2.29 25.78
C ARG A 79 5.06 3.49 26.14
N SER A 80 4.78 4.41 25.21
CA SER A 80 3.93 5.58 25.46
C SER A 80 2.50 5.19 25.89
N SER A 81 2.14 5.49 27.14
CA SER A 81 0.80 5.24 27.70
C SER A 81 -0.26 6.16 27.11
N THR A 82 0.07 7.42 26.83
CA THR A 82 -0.83 8.42 26.23
C THR A 82 -1.27 8.00 24.83
N THR A 83 -0.34 7.53 24.00
CA THR A 83 -0.65 7.03 22.65
C THR A 83 -1.56 5.80 22.71
N LYS A 84 -1.35 4.91 23.69
CA LYS A 84 -2.21 3.74 23.92
C LYS A 84 -3.64 4.13 24.29
N ARG A 85 -3.82 5.12 25.18
CA ARG A 85 -5.16 5.64 25.55
C ARG A 85 -5.90 6.25 24.36
N HIS A 86 -5.23 7.10 23.59
CA HIS A 86 -5.82 7.71 22.40
C HIS A 86 -6.25 6.65 21.39
N LEU A 87 -5.39 5.66 21.12
CA LEU A 87 -5.71 4.57 20.20
C LEU A 87 -6.86 3.69 20.69
N PHE A 88 -6.89 3.40 21.98
CA PHE A 88 -8.00 2.66 22.59
C PHE A 88 -9.32 3.42 22.43
N SER A 89 -9.32 4.73 22.70
CA SER A 89 -10.51 5.59 22.49
C SER A 89 -10.95 5.61 21.03
N LEU A 90 -10.02 5.76 20.09
CA LEU A 90 -10.30 5.75 18.65
C LEU A 90 -10.91 4.41 18.20
N ARG A 91 -10.37 3.28 18.69
CA ARG A 91 -10.89 1.94 18.43
C ARG A 91 -12.29 1.74 18.99
N ASN A 92 -12.54 2.15 20.22
CA ASN A 92 -13.86 2.02 20.85
C ASN A 92 -14.92 2.84 20.10
N LYS A 93 -14.55 4.04 19.62
CA LYS A 93 -15.44 4.86 18.78
C LYS A 93 -15.71 4.20 17.44
N ALA A 94 -14.71 3.59 16.82
CA ALA A 94 -14.90 2.85 15.57
C ALA A 94 -15.83 1.64 15.77
N GLN A 95 -15.69 0.91 16.88
CA GLN A 95 -16.58 -0.19 17.24
C GLN A 95 -18.03 0.27 17.45
N LYS A 96 -18.26 1.45 18.06
CA LYS A 96 -19.61 2.03 18.16
C LYS A 96 -20.23 2.32 16.80
N CYS A 97 -19.41 2.62 15.80
CA CYS A 97 -19.82 2.76 14.41
C CYS A 97 -19.85 1.42 13.63
N ASN A 98 -19.72 0.27 14.30
CA ASN A 98 -19.62 -1.06 13.71
C ASN A 98 -18.43 -1.22 12.74
N ILE A 99 -17.27 -0.64 13.07
CA ILE A 99 -16.02 -0.73 12.31
C ILE A 99 -14.96 -1.41 13.17
N ASP A 100 -14.33 -2.49 12.68
CA ASP A 100 -13.18 -3.12 13.36
C ASP A 100 -11.89 -2.39 12.95
N LEU A 101 -11.52 -1.36 13.72
CA LEU A 101 -10.29 -0.60 13.52
C LEU A 101 -9.11 -1.25 14.26
N ARG A 102 -8.12 -1.70 13.49
CA ARG A 102 -6.87 -2.27 14.00
C ARG A 102 -5.71 -1.32 13.81
N THR A 103 -4.86 -1.18 14.81
CA THR A 103 -3.66 -0.34 14.78
C THR A 103 -2.41 -1.23 14.72
N LEU A 104 -1.46 -0.84 13.88
CA LEU A 104 -0.14 -1.43 13.73
C LEU A 104 0.83 -0.82 14.76
N PRO A 105 1.94 -1.54 15.07
CA PRO A 105 3.03 -0.98 15.85
C PRO A 105 3.61 0.29 15.25
N VAL A 106 4.19 1.15 16.10
CA VAL A 106 4.72 2.48 15.72
C VAL A 106 5.82 2.46 14.65
N GLY A 107 6.55 1.34 14.51
CA GLY A 107 7.59 1.19 13.48
C GLY A 107 7.06 1.07 12.05
N PHE A 108 5.77 0.75 11.86
CA PHE A 108 5.20 0.57 10.53
C PHE A 108 4.98 1.91 9.83
N THR A 109 5.35 2.01 8.55
CA THR A 109 5.14 3.20 7.72
C THR A 109 3.67 3.61 7.69
N LYS A 110 2.76 2.65 7.50
CA LYS A 110 1.31 2.86 7.53
C LYS A 110 0.85 3.51 8.84
N ARG A 111 1.45 3.17 9.99
CA ARG A 111 1.15 3.79 11.29
C ARG A 111 1.65 5.23 11.36
N ARG A 112 2.87 5.48 10.85
CA ARG A 112 3.51 6.81 10.86
C ARG A 112 2.79 7.81 9.96
N GLU A 113 2.26 7.35 8.84
CA GLU A 113 1.52 8.18 7.89
C GLU A 113 0.10 8.48 8.34
N ASN A 114 -0.48 7.64 9.20
CA ASN A 114 -1.87 7.72 9.59
C ASN A 114 -2.20 9.05 10.29
N SER A 115 -3.08 9.81 9.67
CA SER A 115 -3.62 11.07 10.21
C SER A 115 -5.09 10.96 10.59
N THR A 116 -5.62 9.75 10.78
CA THR A 116 -7.02 9.52 11.14
C THR A 116 -7.28 10.01 12.56
N THR A 117 -8.29 10.86 12.71
CA THR A 117 -8.72 11.41 14.00
C THR A 117 -10.24 11.31 14.15
N PHE A 118 -10.72 11.50 15.37
CA PHE A 118 -12.14 11.56 15.66
C PHE A 118 -12.46 12.83 16.43
N ASN A 119 -13.46 13.58 15.94
CA ASN A 119 -13.97 14.75 16.63
C ASN A 119 -15.14 14.33 17.53
N SER A 120 -14.95 14.42 18.86
CA SER A 120 -15.98 14.07 19.84
C SER A 120 -17.19 15.00 19.83
N THR A 121 -16.98 16.27 19.47
CA THR A 121 -18.05 17.28 19.46
C THR A 121 -19.02 17.04 18.32
N GLU A 122 -18.49 16.76 17.13
CA GLU A 122 -19.29 16.46 15.95
C GLU A 122 -19.69 14.98 15.86
N ASN A 123 -19.10 14.12 16.69
CA ASN A 123 -19.24 12.67 16.64
C ASN A 123 -18.92 12.08 15.25
N LYS A 124 -17.86 12.59 14.61
CA LYS A 124 -17.43 12.25 13.24
C LYS A 124 -15.97 11.83 13.17
N PHE A 125 -15.68 10.90 12.28
CA PHE A 125 -14.32 10.56 11.88
C PHE A 125 -13.80 11.48 10.79
N TYR A 126 -12.52 11.83 10.90
CA TYR A 126 -11.74 12.43 9.83
C TYR A 126 -10.67 11.42 9.43
N TRP A 127 -10.95 10.68 8.35
CA TRP A 127 -10.13 9.59 7.88
C TRP A 127 -8.89 10.07 7.14
N HIS A 128 -7.78 9.37 7.36
CA HIS A 128 -6.73 9.26 6.37
C HIS A 128 -7.22 8.25 5.31
N LEU A 129 -7.08 8.53 4.03
CA LEU A 129 -7.50 7.62 2.96
C LEU A 129 -6.38 7.48 1.95
N LYS A 130 -6.14 6.24 1.52
CA LYS A 130 -5.25 5.96 0.38
C LYS A 130 -6.09 5.52 -0.81
N LEU A 131 -5.98 6.25 -1.91
CA LEU A 131 -6.55 5.90 -3.20
C LEU A 131 -5.47 5.25 -4.06
N VAL A 132 -5.79 4.08 -4.60
CA VAL A 132 -4.91 3.34 -5.51
C VAL A 132 -5.62 3.18 -6.84
N PHE A 133 -4.95 3.56 -7.92
CA PHE A 133 -5.39 3.42 -9.30
C PHE A 133 -4.46 2.42 -9.99
N PRO A 134 -4.78 1.12 -9.94
CA PRO A 134 -3.89 0.06 -10.42
C PRO A 134 -3.52 0.22 -11.90
N HIS A 135 -4.47 0.64 -12.74
CA HIS A 135 -4.31 0.73 -14.19
C HIS A 135 -3.29 1.80 -14.61
N CYS A 136 -3.13 2.83 -13.78
CA CYS A 136 -2.20 3.94 -14.01
C CYS A 136 -0.98 3.88 -13.09
N HIS A 137 -0.84 2.83 -12.27
CA HIS A 137 0.17 2.72 -11.22
C HIS A 137 0.29 4.00 -10.38
N ALA A 138 -0.86 4.62 -10.07
CA ALA A 138 -0.95 5.88 -9.37
C ALA A 138 -1.54 5.69 -7.98
N GLU A 139 -0.96 6.37 -6.99
CA GLU A 139 -1.43 6.36 -5.62
C GLU A 139 -1.57 7.80 -5.12
N TYR A 140 -2.64 8.07 -4.39
CA TYR A 140 -2.91 9.37 -3.79
C TYR A 140 -3.32 9.20 -2.33
N THR A 141 -2.88 10.13 -1.49
CA THR A 141 -3.19 10.13 -0.06
C THR A 141 -4.01 11.36 0.28
N LEU A 142 -5.21 11.11 0.81
CA LEU A 142 -6.12 12.13 1.29
C LEU A 142 -6.07 12.17 2.82
N LYS A 143 -6.01 13.38 3.39
CA LYS A 143 -5.98 13.60 4.84
C LYS A 143 -7.25 14.31 5.28
N ARG A 144 -7.73 13.96 6.48
CA ARG A 144 -8.89 14.57 7.14
C ARG A 144 -10.18 14.50 6.31
N VAL A 145 -10.43 13.36 5.67
CA VAL A 145 -11.67 13.16 4.90
C VAL A 145 -12.82 12.87 5.87
N PRO A 146 -13.88 13.70 5.90
CA PRO A 146 -15.05 13.45 6.73
C PRO A 146 -15.74 12.13 6.34
N ASP A 147 -16.32 11.46 7.33
CA ASP A 147 -17.00 10.17 7.16
C ASP A 147 -18.41 10.26 6.55
N ASP A 148 -19.02 11.44 6.55
CA ASP A 148 -20.33 11.73 5.95
C ASP A 148 -20.28 11.98 4.43
N LYS A 149 -19.11 12.29 3.88
CA LYS A 149 -18.95 12.48 2.43
C LYS A 149 -19.20 11.18 1.66
N THR A 150 -19.86 11.29 0.51
CA THR A 150 -20.04 10.16 -0.40
C THR A 150 -18.72 9.79 -1.08
N LEU A 151 -18.58 8.52 -1.46
CA LEU A 151 -17.39 8.08 -2.21
C LEU A 151 -17.31 8.74 -3.58
N ALA A 152 -18.43 9.03 -4.23
CA ALA A 152 -18.49 9.80 -5.46
C ALA A 152 -17.87 11.20 -5.25
N ASP A 153 -18.28 11.93 -4.21
CA ASP A 153 -17.75 13.27 -3.92
C ASP A 153 -16.25 13.24 -3.58
N ILE A 154 -15.78 12.19 -2.92
CA ILE A 154 -14.35 12.01 -2.60
C ILE A 154 -13.53 11.79 -3.89
N LEU A 155 -14.11 11.15 -4.90
CA LEU A 155 -13.44 10.81 -6.16
C LEU A 155 -13.61 11.86 -7.27
N LYS A 156 -14.58 12.79 -7.15
CA LYS A 156 -14.77 13.88 -8.12
C LYS A 156 -13.47 14.59 -8.52
N PRO A 157 -12.58 15.01 -7.59
CA PRO A 157 -11.33 15.71 -7.95
C PRO A 157 -10.27 14.86 -8.66
N TYR A 158 -10.54 13.56 -8.88
CA TYR A 158 -9.63 12.63 -9.54
C TYR A 158 -10.18 12.05 -10.84
N ILE A 159 -11.52 11.98 -10.96
CA ILE A 159 -12.21 11.32 -12.07
C ILE A 159 -12.94 12.35 -12.94
N ASP A 160 -13.40 13.46 -12.36
CA ASP A 160 -14.13 14.49 -13.10
C ASP A 160 -13.15 15.32 -13.95
N PRO A 161 -13.30 15.37 -15.29
CA PRO A 161 -12.44 16.16 -16.15
C PRO A 161 -12.39 17.66 -15.83
N VAL A 162 -13.43 18.18 -15.17
CA VAL A 162 -13.60 19.62 -14.90
C VAL A 162 -13.01 20.01 -13.55
N GLU A 163 -13.21 19.19 -12.50
CA GLU A 163 -12.71 19.48 -11.14
C GLU A 163 -11.29 18.97 -10.89
N SER A 164 -10.80 18.05 -11.70
CA SER A 164 -9.49 17.43 -11.50
C SER A 164 -8.34 18.31 -12.00
N ASP A 165 -7.23 18.32 -11.25
CA ASP A 165 -5.99 18.99 -11.65
C ASP A 165 -5.49 18.43 -13.00
N PRO A 166 -5.05 19.28 -13.96
CA PRO A 166 -4.55 18.83 -15.26
C PRO A 166 -3.48 17.72 -15.21
N VAL A 167 -2.60 17.74 -14.20
CA VAL A 167 -1.56 16.72 -14.01
C VAL A 167 -2.18 15.39 -13.57
N VAL A 168 -3.19 15.44 -12.70
CA VAL A 168 -3.95 14.26 -12.25
C VAL A 168 -4.78 13.70 -13.40
N CYS A 169 -5.49 14.54 -14.13
CA CYS A 169 -6.20 14.18 -15.37
C CYS A 169 -5.29 13.46 -16.36
N GLN A 170 -4.08 13.98 -16.59
CA GLN A 170 -3.12 13.37 -17.51
C GLN A 170 -2.67 11.98 -17.04
N ARG A 171 -2.49 11.78 -15.73
CA ARG A 171 -2.12 10.47 -15.15
C ARG A 171 -3.29 9.49 -15.15
N LEU A 172 -4.51 9.98 -14.95
CA LEU A 172 -5.73 9.19 -14.79
C LEU A 172 -6.64 9.19 -16.02
N LYS A 173 -6.09 9.49 -17.21
CA LYS A 173 -6.84 9.60 -18.49
C LYS A 173 -7.83 8.48 -18.75
N ILE A 174 -7.45 7.25 -18.43
CA ILE A 174 -8.27 6.07 -18.69
C ILE A 174 -9.55 6.13 -17.83
N TYR A 175 -9.46 6.68 -16.62
CA TYR A 175 -10.59 6.86 -15.71
C TYR A 175 -11.43 8.08 -16.05
N THR A 176 -10.82 9.19 -16.48
CA THR A 176 -11.56 10.42 -16.87
C THR A 176 -12.28 10.25 -18.21
N ALA A 177 -11.76 9.44 -19.12
CA ALA A 177 -12.41 9.14 -20.41
C ALA A 177 -13.51 8.07 -20.31
N SER A 178 -13.54 7.30 -19.21
CA SER A 178 -14.53 6.24 -19.03
C SER A 178 -15.82 6.78 -18.38
N PRO A 179 -17.00 6.22 -18.70
CA PRO A 179 -18.24 6.55 -18.00
C PRO A 179 -18.12 6.31 -16.49
N HIS A 180 -18.70 7.19 -15.67
CA HIS A 180 -18.74 7.02 -14.22
C HIS A 180 -19.38 5.68 -13.79
N SER A 181 -20.28 5.13 -14.61
CA SER A 181 -20.92 3.83 -14.40
C SER A 181 -19.97 2.64 -14.49
N ASP A 182 -18.79 2.80 -15.10
CA ASP A 182 -17.81 1.74 -15.26
C ASP A 182 -16.76 1.74 -14.15
N VAL A 183 -16.71 2.83 -13.37
CA VAL A 183 -15.84 2.93 -12.22
C VAL A 183 -16.40 2.07 -11.09
N ARG A 184 -15.53 1.25 -10.51
CA ARG A 184 -15.80 0.42 -9.34
C ARG A 184 -14.79 0.73 -8.25
N ILE A 185 -15.28 0.82 -7.02
CA ILE A 185 -14.48 1.14 -5.85
C ILE A 185 -14.39 -0.14 -5.02
N LEU A 186 -13.18 -0.62 -4.84
CA LEU A 186 -12.92 -1.88 -4.15
C LEU A 186 -12.11 -1.62 -2.88
N MET A 187 -12.36 -2.40 -1.83
CA MET A 187 -11.56 -2.39 -0.61
C MET A 187 -11.11 -3.81 -0.28
N LYS A 188 -9.81 -4.01 -0.06
CA LYS A 188 -9.25 -5.31 0.30
C LYS A 188 -9.90 -5.83 1.59
N ILE A 189 -10.20 -7.13 1.59
CA ILE A 189 -10.74 -7.83 2.76
C ILE A 189 -9.60 -8.33 3.61
N GLU A 190 -9.56 -7.89 4.86
CA GLU A 190 -8.56 -8.29 5.83
C GLU A 190 -8.97 -9.56 6.60
N ASN A 191 -8.00 -10.26 7.18
CA ASN A 191 -8.16 -11.46 8.02
C ASN A 191 -8.82 -12.69 7.34
N ARG A 192 -8.56 -12.93 6.05
CA ARG A 192 -9.02 -14.17 5.40
C ARG A 192 -8.12 -15.37 5.72
N ARG A 193 -8.76 -16.55 5.86
CA ARG A 193 -8.06 -17.84 5.93
C ARG A 193 -7.35 -18.08 4.59
N GLN A 194 -6.13 -18.65 4.62
CA GLN A 194 -5.30 -18.99 3.44
C GLN A 194 -4.70 -17.81 2.64
N ASN A 195 -4.60 -16.59 3.20
CA ASN A 195 -4.02 -15.42 2.52
C ASN A 195 -4.64 -15.08 1.14
N SER A 196 -5.83 -15.61 0.83
CA SER A 196 -6.51 -15.30 -0.44
C SER A 196 -6.88 -13.82 -0.48
N VAL A 197 -6.40 -13.09 -1.50
CA VAL A 197 -6.75 -11.68 -1.69
C VAL A 197 -8.15 -11.61 -2.30
N ARG A 198 -9.08 -10.98 -1.60
CA ARG A 198 -10.42 -10.66 -2.11
C ARG A 198 -10.78 -9.23 -1.76
N TYR A 199 -11.76 -8.70 -2.49
CA TYR A 199 -12.20 -7.32 -2.38
C TYR A 199 -13.70 -7.22 -2.08
N ASN A 200 -14.07 -6.24 -1.26
CA ASN A 200 -15.44 -5.77 -1.12
C ASN A 200 -15.68 -4.66 -2.14
N GLU A 201 -16.78 -4.74 -2.88
CA GLU A 201 -17.26 -3.63 -3.69
C GLU A 201 -17.95 -2.60 -2.79
N LEU A 202 -17.59 -1.33 -2.96
CA LEU A 202 -18.15 -0.20 -2.23
C LEU A 202 -19.12 0.57 -3.14
N ASP A 203 -20.17 1.10 -2.52
CA ASP A 203 -21.21 1.86 -3.20
C ASP A 203 -20.81 3.34 -3.28
N ALA A 204 -20.66 3.85 -4.51
CA ALA A 204 -20.25 5.23 -4.76
C ALA A 204 -21.25 6.27 -4.22
N SER A 205 -22.53 5.92 -4.15
CA SER A 205 -23.61 6.83 -3.71
C SER A 205 -23.69 6.97 -2.19
N ARG A 206 -23.16 6.01 -1.44
CA ARG A 206 -23.22 5.99 0.02
C ARG A 206 -22.07 6.78 0.64
N SER A 207 -22.29 7.21 1.89
CA SER A 207 -21.26 7.84 2.70
C SER A 207 -20.06 6.91 2.92
N LEU A 208 -18.90 7.50 3.21
CA LEU A 208 -17.71 6.75 3.60
C LEU A 208 -18.00 5.90 4.85
N LEU A 209 -18.71 6.44 5.84
CA LEU A 209 -19.08 5.73 7.06
C LEU A 209 -19.89 4.46 6.75
N ASP A 210 -20.94 4.58 5.94
CA ASP A 210 -21.80 3.44 5.60
C ASP A 210 -21.07 2.37 4.80
N ASN A 211 -20.15 2.80 3.92
CA ASN A 211 -19.28 1.88 3.22
C ASN A 211 -18.27 1.18 4.13
N LEU A 212 -17.84 1.78 5.23
CA LEU A 212 -16.87 1.17 6.15
C LEU A 212 -17.53 0.29 7.24
N LYS A 213 -18.83 0.44 7.50
CA LYS A 213 -19.58 -0.40 8.44
C LYS A 213 -19.43 -1.89 8.11
N GLY A 214 -19.24 -2.69 9.16
CA GLY A 214 -19.04 -4.14 9.09
C GLY A 214 -17.69 -4.57 8.51
N LYS A 215 -16.78 -3.65 8.21
CA LYS A 215 -15.46 -3.95 7.61
C LYS A 215 -14.34 -3.82 8.64
N VAL A 216 -13.26 -4.54 8.36
CA VAL A 216 -12.01 -4.47 9.12
C VAL A 216 -11.08 -3.48 8.43
N ILE A 217 -10.56 -2.52 9.18
CA ILE A 217 -9.62 -1.50 8.70
C ILE A 217 -8.33 -1.61 9.50
N ILE A 218 -7.19 -1.71 8.81
CA ILE A 218 -5.88 -1.65 9.44
C ILE A 218 -5.31 -0.23 9.24
N GLU A 219 -5.19 0.54 10.32
CA GLU A 219 -4.82 1.96 10.42
C GLU A 219 -5.79 2.92 9.72
N TYR A 220 -5.93 2.77 8.41
CA TYR A 220 -6.75 3.61 7.56
C TYR A 220 -7.20 2.84 6.30
N PRO A 221 -8.35 3.21 5.69
CA PRO A 221 -8.85 2.54 4.49
C PRO A 221 -7.95 2.75 3.28
N THR A 222 -7.82 1.72 2.46
CA THR A 222 -7.19 1.78 1.14
C THR A 222 -8.23 1.38 0.11
N LEU A 223 -8.57 2.33 -0.76
CA LEU A 223 -9.60 2.18 -1.79
C LEU A 223 -8.92 1.99 -3.14
N PHE A 224 -9.31 0.95 -3.85
CA PHE A 224 -8.84 0.63 -5.19
C PHE A 224 -9.90 1.08 -6.18
N VAL A 225 -9.55 2.02 -7.05
CA VAL A 225 -10.43 2.51 -8.10
C VAL A 225 -10.09 1.76 -9.37
N VAL A 226 -11.03 0.95 -9.86
CA VAL A 226 -10.84 0.09 -11.03
C VAL A 226 -11.97 0.29 -12.03
N LEU A 227 -11.67 0.07 -13.30
CA LEU A 227 -12.69 0.04 -14.35
C LEU A 227 -13.21 -1.38 -14.54
N LYS A 228 -14.52 -1.52 -14.77
CA LYS A 228 -15.20 -2.80 -14.98
C LYS A 228 -14.55 -3.65 -16.09
N THR A 229 -14.09 -3.00 -17.16
CA THR A 229 -13.45 -3.62 -18.33
C THR A 229 -12.04 -4.19 -18.04
N LEU A 230 -11.38 -3.71 -16.98
CA LEU A 230 -10.01 -4.05 -16.63
C LEU A 230 -9.92 -4.80 -15.29
N LYS A 231 -11.02 -5.43 -14.84
CA LYS A 231 -11.14 -6.08 -13.51
C LYS A 231 -10.37 -7.42 -13.40
N ASN A 232 -9.70 -7.88 -14.47
CA ASN A 232 -9.30 -9.28 -14.65
C ASN A 232 -8.50 -9.93 -13.49
N ASP A 233 -7.76 -9.15 -12.70
CA ASP A 233 -6.95 -9.68 -11.60
C ASP A 233 -7.56 -9.50 -10.18
N MET A 234 -8.73 -8.86 -10.05
CA MET A 234 -9.35 -8.56 -8.74
C MET A 234 -10.62 -9.35 -8.48
N VAL A 235 -10.50 -10.39 -7.65
CA VAL A 235 -11.63 -11.24 -7.22
C VAL A 235 -12.48 -10.50 -6.17
N VAL A 236 -13.69 -10.11 -6.56
CA VAL A 236 -14.67 -9.47 -5.68
C VAL A 236 -15.51 -10.54 -4.97
N LEU A 237 -15.80 -10.34 -3.69
CA LEU A 237 -16.71 -11.22 -2.96
C LEU A 237 -18.15 -11.05 -3.43
N GLY A 238 -18.81 -12.17 -3.72
CA GLY A 238 -20.23 -12.20 -4.11
C GLY A 238 -20.47 -12.32 -5.62
N GLN A 239 -19.41 -12.53 -6.40
CA GLN A 239 -19.50 -13.08 -7.76
C GLN A 239 -19.01 -14.53 -7.76
#